data_AF-C0EB93-F1
#
_entry.id   AF-C0EB93-F1
#
_cell.length_a   1.000
_cell.length_b   1.000
_cell.length_c   1.000
_cell.angle_alpha   90.00
_cell.angle_beta   90.00
_cell.angle_gamma   90.00
#
_symmetry.space_group_name_H-M   'P 1'
#
loop_
_entity.id
_entity.type
_entity.pdbx_description
1 polymer ?
#
loop_
_entity_poly.entity_id
_entity_poly.type
_entity_poly.pdbx_seq_one_letter_code
_entity_poly.pdbx_strand_id
1 'polypeptide(L)'
;MKLTRKQFEILTYLEKHRAPITQRDLARATGMSLGSVNKTITQLTECGYLCDHTLTEQGITALEPYRVKRAIFIAAGFGSRLVPITLNTPKPLVRVKGTRMIDTLLDAVVAVGIEEIVIVRGYLGEQFDQLLYKYPNIRFAENPSYNEANNISSAMCVRYLMQNAYVFDADLVLSNPDLITKYQYTSNYLGVPVERTDDWCFETKNNVITKMTIGGINCYHMYGVSYWNAEDGAKLAGHIEQVYNQPGGKERYWDQVALEFFIKEYRVEVRPCSFDDIIEIDAYKDLKAIDSSYC
;
A
#
# COMPACT_ATOMS: atom_id res chain seq x y z
N MET A 1 8.04 -9.80 22.65
CA MET A 1 7.31 -8.63 23.20
C MET A 1 6.91 -7.72 22.04
N LYS A 2 5.67 -7.22 21.99
CA LYS A 2 5.22 -6.30 20.92
C LYS A 2 5.87 -4.94 21.11
N LEU A 3 6.46 -4.38 20.05
CA LEU A 3 7.04 -3.03 20.10
C LEU A 3 5.92 -2.01 20.29
N THR A 4 6.19 -0.96 21.07
CA THR A 4 5.37 0.25 21.02
C THR A 4 5.60 0.98 19.71
N ARG A 5 4.65 1.83 19.28
CA ARG A 5 4.77 2.64 18.05
C ARG A 5 6.08 3.44 18.01
N LYS A 6 6.43 4.09 19.12
CA LYS A 6 7.66 4.89 19.23
C LYS A 6 8.93 4.04 19.08
N GLN A 7 8.95 2.86 19.70
CA GLN A 7 10.06 1.92 19.56
C GLN A 7 10.21 1.45 18.11
N PHE A 8 9.09 1.09 17.47
CA PHE A 8 9.06 0.70 16.06
C PHE A 8 9.59 1.82 15.15
N GLU A 9 9.14 3.06 15.33
CA GLU A 9 9.56 4.20 14.51
C GLU A 9 11.05 4.49 14.64
N ILE A 10 11.62 4.42 15.85
CA ILE A 10 13.07 4.59 16.03
C ILE A 10 13.86 3.44 15.40
N LEU A 11 13.46 2.19 15.65
CA LEU A 11 14.17 1.02 15.13
C LEU A 11 14.13 0.97 13.60
N THR A 12 12.98 1.22 12.97
CA THR A 12 12.87 1.24 11.50
C THR A 12 13.64 2.39 10.87
N TYR A 13 13.66 3.56 11.51
CA TYR A 13 14.46 4.68 11.02
C TYR A 13 15.96 4.38 11.06
N LEU A 14 16.46 3.80 12.15
CA LEU A 14 17.86 3.38 12.26
C LEU A 14 18.20 2.27 11.25
N GLU A 15 17.29 1.33 11.00
CA GLU A 15 17.48 0.23 10.04
C GLU A 15 17.63 0.75 8.61
N LYS A 16 16.83 1.74 8.23
CA LYS A 16 16.88 2.38 6.91
C LYS A 16 18.19 3.13 6.68
N HIS A 17 18.70 3.86 7.68
CA HIS A 17 19.83 4.78 7.48
C HIS A 17 21.20 4.17 7.81
N ARG A 18 21.25 3.05 8.55
CA ARG A 18 22.47 2.28 8.86
C ARG A 18 23.68 3.11 9.35
N ALA A 19 23.43 4.26 9.96
CA ALA A 19 24.44 5.16 10.49
C ALA A 19 24.01 5.64 11.89
N PRO A 20 24.97 6.00 12.77
CA PRO A 20 24.65 6.64 14.04
C PRO A 20 23.96 7.98 13.77
N ILE A 21 22.80 8.19 14.38
CA ILE A 21 22.01 9.42 14.22
C ILE A 21 21.78 10.04 15.58
N THR A 22 21.84 11.37 15.64
CA THR A 22 21.64 12.09 16.89
C THR A 22 20.19 11.99 17.35
N GLN A 23 19.94 12.10 18.66
CA GLN A 23 18.58 12.13 19.19
C GLN A 23 17.75 13.31 18.64
N ARG A 24 18.40 14.41 18.25
CA ARG A 24 17.72 15.58 17.66
C ARG A 24 17.24 15.29 16.24
N ASP A 25 18.05 14.59 15.46
CA ASP A 25 17.68 14.19 14.11
C ASP A 25 16.56 13.15 14.14
N LEU A 26 16.63 12.18 15.08
CA LEU A 26 15.54 11.24 15.34
C LEU A 26 14.25 11.96 15.74
N ALA A 27 14.32 12.96 16.61
CA ALA A 27 13.15 13.76 17.00
C ALA A 27 12.52 14.48 15.81
N ARG A 28 13.34 15.06 14.92
CA ARG A 28 12.87 15.69 13.68
C ARG A 28 12.24 14.68 12.73
N ALA A 29 12.89 13.55 12.49
CA ALA A 29 12.45 12.55 11.53
C ALA A 29 11.18 11.81 11.96
N THR A 30 11.01 11.58 13.26
CA THR A 30 9.85 10.85 13.81
C THR A 30 8.73 11.77 14.27
N GLY A 31 8.96 13.09 14.31
CA GLY A 31 8.03 14.06 14.89
C GLY A 31 7.88 13.96 16.42
N MET A 32 8.68 13.13 17.09
CA MET A 32 8.65 12.97 18.54
C MET A 32 9.35 14.12 19.26
N SER A 33 8.92 14.42 20.49
CA SER A 33 9.69 15.32 21.36
C SER A 33 11.04 14.70 21.72
N LEU A 34 12.07 15.54 21.91
CA LEU A 34 13.42 15.06 22.29
C LEU A 34 13.40 14.21 23.57
N GLY A 35 12.57 14.58 24.55
CA GLY A 35 12.37 13.79 25.77
C GLY A 35 11.72 12.42 25.50
N SER A 36 10.77 12.34 24.55
CA SER A 36 10.21 11.04 24.12
C SER A 36 11.26 10.18 23.45
N VAL A 37 12.07 10.75 22.54
CA VAL A 37 13.16 10.03 21.87
C VAL A 37 14.15 9.48 22.88
N ASN A 38 14.63 10.32 23.81
CA ASN A 38 15.59 9.90 24.83
C ASN A 38 15.03 8.76 25.69
N LYS A 39 13.79 8.89 26.17
CA LYS A 39 13.12 7.84 26.95
C LYS A 39 13.01 6.55 26.15
N THR A 40 12.61 6.61 24.88
CA THR A 40 12.45 5.43 24.04
C THR A 40 13.79 4.77 23.72
N ILE A 41 14.86 5.55 23.46
CA ILE A 41 16.20 5.01 23.28
C ILE A 41 16.67 4.27 24.53
N THR A 42 16.51 4.86 25.72
CA THR A 42 16.86 4.16 26.99
C THR A 42 16.14 2.82 27.10
N GLN A 43 14.83 2.78 26.84
CA GLN A 43 14.05 1.54 26.86
C GLN A 43 14.53 0.52 25.83
N LEU A 44 14.91 0.97 24.63
CA LEU A 44 15.43 0.10 23.57
C LEU A 44 16.81 -0.48 23.95
N THR A 45 17.69 0.33 24.56
CA THR A 45 18.99 -0.13 25.07
C THR A 45 18.81 -1.12 26.22
N GLU A 46 17.89 -0.88 27.15
CA GLU A 46 17.56 -1.82 28.24
C GLU A 46 17.03 -3.16 27.72
N CYS A 47 16.32 -3.16 26.59
CA CYS A 47 15.87 -4.37 25.92
C CYS A 47 16.96 -5.08 25.10
N GLY A 48 18.17 -4.51 25.01
CA GLY A 48 19.26 -5.02 24.18
C GLY A 48 19.08 -4.76 22.68
N TYR A 49 18.11 -3.94 22.26
CA TYR A 49 17.83 -3.65 20.85
C TYR A 49 18.75 -2.59 20.26
N LEU A 50 19.37 -1.77 21.12
CA LEU A 50 20.38 -0.79 20.75
C LEU A 50 21.65 -0.97 21.58
N CYS A 51 22.80 -0.74 20.95
CA CYS A 51 24.11 -0.61 21.59
C CYS A 51 24.82 0.60 20.96
N ASP A 52 25.30 1.54 21.78
CA ASP A 52 25.95 2.78 21.30
C ASP A 52 25.17 3.52 20.20
N HIS A 53 23.84 3.61 20.37
CA HIS A 53 22.90 4.23 19.41
C HIS A 53 22.80 3.53 18.04
N THR A 54 23.31 2.31 17.94
CA THR A 54 23.22 1.46 16.74
C THR A 54 22.33 0.25 17.01
N LEU A 55 21.69 -0.27 15.94
CA LEU A 55 20.87 -1.46 16.00
C LEU A 55 21.71 -2.70 16.29
N THR A 56 21.27 -3.51 17.25
CA THR A 56 21.80 -4.86 17.47
C THR A 56 21.06 -5.87 16.59
N GLU A 57 21.60 -7.09 16.46
CA GLU A 57 20.90 -8.21 15.81
C GLU A 57 19.54 -8.51 16.47
N GLN A 58 19.47 -8.35 17.80
CA GLN A 58 18.23 -8.51 18.55
C GLN A 58 17.21 -7.41 18.21
N GLY A 59 17.68 -6.17 18.00
CA GLY A 59 16.84 -5.06 17.54
C GLY A 59 16.29 -5.28 16.13
N ILE A 60 17.10 -5.81 15.22
CA ILE A 60 16.66 -6.21 13.87
C ILE A 60 15.62 -7.34 13.97
N THR A 61 15.91 -8.37 14.78
CA THR A 61 14.98 -9.49 15.01
C THR A 61 13.64 -9.02 15.59
N ALA A 62 13.64 -7.98 16.43
CA ALA A 62 12.42 -7.40 16.99
C ALA A 62 11.53 -6.71 15.93
N LEU A 63 12.07 -6.34 14.76
CA LEU A 63 11.32 -5.79 13.63
C LEU A 63 10.71 -6.87 12.72
N GLU A 64 11.22 -8.10 12.73
CA GLU A 64 10.78 -9.16 11.82
C GLU A 64 9.27 -9.49 11.88
N PRO A 65 8.58 -9.43 13.04
CA PRO A 65 7.12 -9.57 13.08
C PRO A 65 6.35 -8.49 12.30
N TYR A 66 7.00 -7.38 11.96
CA TYR A 66 6.43 -6.25 11.22
C TYR A 66 6.91 -6.19 9.77
N ARG A 67 7.71 -7.17 9.33
CA ARG A 67 8.26 -7.21 7.98
C ARG A 67 7.15 -7.44 6.98
N VAL A 68 7.11 -6.59 5.95
CA VAL A 68 6.26 -6.81 4.79
C VAL A 68 6.84 -7.98 4.00
N LYS A 69 6.02 -9.01 3.77
CA LYS A 69 6.47 -10.23 3.09
C LYS A 69 6.19 -10.20 1.60
N ARG A 70 5.14 -9.47 1.20
CA ARG A 70 4.60 -9.56 -0.16
C ARG A 70 3.92 -8.29 -0.62
N ALA A 71 3.86 -8.15 -1.94
CA ALA A 71 3.17 -7.10 -2.65
C ALA A 71 2.18 -7.73 -3.64
N ILE A 72 0.91 -7.36 -3.53
CA ILE A 72 -0.18 -7.83 -4.40
C ILE A 72 -0.66 -6.66 -5.23
N PHE A 73 -0.70 -6.82 -6.55
CA PHE A 73 -1.17 -5.80 -7.48
C PHE A 73 -2.49 -6.24 -8.10
N ILE A 74 -3.53 -5.44 -7.92
CA ILE A 74 -4.84 -5.62 -8.55
C ILE A 74 -4.80 -4.93 -9.92
N ALA A 75 -4.62 -5.74 -10.98
CA ALA A 75 -4.29 -5.25 -12.33
C ALA A 75 -5.20 -5.85 -13.43
N ALA A 76 -6.31 -6.50 -13.06
CA ALA A 76 -7.13 -7.26 -14.00
C ALA A 76 -8.12 -6.41 -14.83
N GLY A 77 -8.34 -5.15 -14.45
CA GLY A 77 -9.37 -4.29 -15.02
C GLY A 77 -9.05 -3.77 -16.43
N PHE A 78 -10.10 -3.47 -17.19
CA PHE A 78 -10.00 -2.98 -18.57
C PHE A 78 -9.43 -1.54 -18.69
N GLY A 79 -9.82 -0.63 -17.78
CA GLY A 79 -9.39 0.77 -17.84
C GLY A 79 -10.04 1.57 -18.98
N SER A 80 -11.38 1.47 -19.14
CA SER A 80 -12.14 2.09 -20.24
C SER A 80 -11.96 3.60 -20.36
N ARG A 81 -11.72 4.29 -19.24
CA ARG A 81 -11.54 5.74 -19.17
C ARG A 81 -10.27 6.25 -19.87
N LEU A 82 -9.34 5.36 -20.22
CA LEU A 82 -8.08 5.67 -20.94
C LEU A 82 -8.10 5.27 -22.42
N VAL A 83 -9.26 4.87 -22.97
CA VAL A 83 -9.40 4.65 -24.42
C VAL A 83 -9.03 5.96 -25.16
N PRO A 84 -8.26 5.89 -26.28
CA PRO A 84 -7.92 4.69 -27.05
C PRO A 84 -6.68 3.91 -26.58
N ILE A 85 -5.91 4.43 -25.62
CA ILE A 85 -4.63 3.81 -25.21
C ILE A 85 -4.84 2.40 -24.69
N THR A 86 -5.88 2.21 -23.87
CA THR A 86 -6.15 0.92 -23.23
C THR A 86 -6.73 -0.15 -24.15
N LEU A 87 -7.03 0.14 -25.42
CA LEU A 87 -7.50 -0.87 -26.38
C LEU A 87 -6.47 -1.96 -26.66
N ASN A 88 -5.18 -1.61 -26.56
CA ASN A 88 -4.06 -2.51 -26.86
C ASN A 88 -3.02 -2.55 -25.74
N THR A 89 -3.25 -1.87 -24.60
CA THR A 89 -2.29 -1.81 -23.48
C THR A 89 -3.06 -1.85 -22.16
N PRO A 90 -2.84 -2.82 -21.25
CA PRO A 90 -3.39 -2.75 -19.90
C PRO A 90 -3.06 -1.41 -19.23
N LYS A 91 -4.02 -0.80 -18.51
CA LYS A 91 -3.83 0.49 -17.82
C LYS A 91 -2.51 0.55 -17.01
N PRO A 92 -2.13 -0.47 -16.21
CA PRO A 92 -0.87 -0.46 -15.46
C PRO A 92 0.40 -0.38 -16.31
N LEU A 93 0.33 -0.82 -17.57
CA LEU A 93 1.46 -0.83 -18.51
C LEU A 93 1.53 0.43 -19.37
N VAL A 94 0.56 1.34 -19.26
CA VAL A 94 0.59 2.65 -19.91
C VAL A 94 1.77 3.45 -19.37
N ARG A 95 2.45 4.18 -20.26
CA ARG A 95 3.65 4.95 -19.90
C ARG A 95 3.30 6.38 -19.52
N VAL A 96 3.90 6.89 -18.44
CA VAL A 96 3.89 8.29 -18.05
C VAL A 96 5.33 8.77 -18.05
N LYS A 97 5.65 9.75 -18.89
CA LYS A 97 7.00 10.27 -19.13
C LYS A 97 8.00 9.16 -19.46
N GLY A 98 7.56 8.18 -20.26
CA GLY A 98 8.37 7.05 -20.70
C GLY A 98 8.41 5.84 -19.75
N THR A 99 7.92 5.95 -18.51
CA THR A 99 7.93 4.86 -17.51
C THR A 99 6.55 4.24 -17.37
N ARG A 100 6.42 2.90 -17.35
CA ARG A 100 5.10 2.25 -17.14
C ARG A 100 4.62 2.57 -15.72
N MET A 101 3.34 2.88 -15.52
CA MET A 101 2.80 3.25 -14.19
C MET A 101 3.22 2.24 -13.11
N ILE A 102 3.01 0.95 -13.39
CA ILE A 102 3.33 -0.15 -12.48
C ILE A 102 4.83 -0.26 -12.15
N ASP A 103 5.74 0.19 -13.03
CA ASP A 103 7.18 0.14 -12.75
C ASP A 103 7.55 1.00 -11.55
N THR A 104 6.85 2.13 -11.33
CA THR A 104 7.13 3.03 -10.20
C THR A 104 6.88 2.36 -8.85
N LEU A 105 5.81 1.56 -8.76
CA LEU A 105 5.48 0.78 -7.57
C LEU A 105 6.39 -0.44 -7.44
N LEU A 106 6.63 -1.18 -8.53
CA LEU A 106 7.49 -2.36 -8.52
C LEU A 106 8.93 -2.02 -8.13
N ASP A 107 9.47 -0.91 -8.64
CA ASP A 107 10.79 -0.43 -8.26
C ASP A 107 10.88 -0.12 -6.77
N ALA A 108 9.85 0.53 -6.20
CA ALA A 108 9.80 0.82 -4.77
C ALA A 108 9.71 -0.46 -3.91
N VAL A 109 8.87 -1.43 -4.32
CA VAL A 109 8.71 -2.74 -3.67
C VAL A 109 10.02 -3.53 -3.67
N VAL A 110 10.70 -3.60 -4.82
CA VAL A 110 11.99 -4.29 -4.94
C VAL A 110 13.09 -3.58 -4.16
N ALA A 111 13.13 -2.25 -4.19
CA ALA A 111 14.14 -1.44 -3.48
C ALA A 111 14.13 -1.66 -1.96
N VAL A 112 12.95 -1.90 -1.37
CA VAL A 112 12.84 -2.20 0.07
C VAL A 112 12.96 -3.69 0.41
N GLY A 113 13.21 -4.55 -0.58
CA GLY A 113 13.47 -5.97 -0.39
C GLY A 113 12.23 -6.82 -0.14
N ILE A 114 11.09 -6.46 -0.73
CA ILE A 114 9.90 -7.32 -0.74
C ILE A 114 10.03 -8.33 -1.88
N GLU A 115 10.13 -9.61 -1.55
CA GLU A 115 10.49 -10.67 -2.49
C GLU A 115 9.29 -11.33 -3.17
N GLU A 116 8.17 -11.50 -2.46
CA GLU A 116 6.97 -12.12 -3.02
C GLU A 116 6.10 -11.07 -3.72
N ILE A 117 6.15 -11.03 -5.04
CA ILE A 117 5.35 -10.11 -5.85
C ILE A 117 4.30 -10.90 -6.62
N VAL A 118 3.02 -10.55 -6.46
CA VAL A 118 1.90 -11.18 -7.15
C VAL A 118 1.11 -10.13 -7.92
N ILE A 119 0.92 -10.34 -9.22
CA ILE A 119 0.06 -9.48 -10.04
C ILE A 119 -1.18 -10.27 -10.44
N VAL A 120 -2.34 -9.76 -10.04
CA VAL A 120 -3.64 -10.30 -10.46
C VAL A 120 -3.99 -9.69 -11.81
N ARG A 121 -4.00 -10.51 -12.85
CA ARG A 121 -4.23 -10.10 -14.24
C ARG A 121 -5.54 -10.65 -14.80
N GLY A 122 -6.03 -10.00 -15.84
CA GLY A 122 -7.30 -10.32 -16.51
C GLY A 122 -7.24 -9.80 -17.94
N TYR A 123 -7.79 -8.62 -18.19
CA TYR A 123 -7.73 -7.99 -19.50
C TYR A 123 -6.28 -7.84 -20.02
N LEU A 124 -6.02 -8.38 -21.22
CA LEU A 124 -4.69 -8.39 -21.87
C LEU A 124 -3.57 -8.89 -20.94
N GLY A 125 -3.86 -9.91 -20.12
CA GLY A 125 -2.96 -10.41 -19.09
C GLY A 125 -1.59 -10.87 -19.60
N GLU A 126 -1.52 -11.42 -20.80
CA GLU A 126 -0.27 -11.85 -21.46
C GLU A 126 0.72 -10.69 -21.65
N GLN A 127 0.23 -9.44 -21.77
CA GLN A 127 1.12 -8.29 -21.90
C GLN A 127 1.95 -8.04 -20.65
N PHE A 128 1.54 -8.52 -19.47
CA PHE A 128 2.31 -8.38 -18.24
C PHE A 128 3.58 -9.25 -18.24
N ASP A 129 3.69 -10.26 -19.12
CA ASP A 129 4.87 -11.13 -19.19
C ASP A 129 6.16 -10.34 -19.48
N GLN A 130 6.05 -9.18 -20.14
CA GLN A 130 7.18 -8.26 -20.36
C GLN A 130 7.80 -7.72 -19.06
N LEU A 131 7.08 -7.76 -17.94
CA LEU A 131 7.59 -7.33 -16.63
C LEU A 131 8.67 -8.29 -16.12
N LEU A 132 8.59 -9.58 -16.50
CA LEU A 132 9.53 -10.61 -16.05
C LEU A 132 10.97 -10.34 -16.48
N TYR A 133 11.19 -9.54 -17.53
CA TYR A 133 12.53 -9.14 -17.95
C TYR A 133 13.27 -8.32 -16.89
N LYS A 134 12.54 -7.44 -16.17
CA LYS A 134 13.09 -6.59 -15.10
C LYS A 134 12.84 -7.18 -13.71
N TYR A 135 11.72 -7.89 -13.53
CA TYR A 135 11.25 -8.39 -12.25
C TYR A 135 10.95 -9.91 -12.34
N PRO A 136 11.99 -10.76 -12.37
CA PRO A 136 11.85 -12.20 -12.66
C PRO A 136 11.12 -12.99 -11.55
N ASN A 137 10.96 -12.41 -10.36
CA ASN A 137 10.28 -13.00 -9.20
C ASN A 137 8.76 -12.75 -9.18
N ILE A 138 8.20 -12.01 -10.14
CA ILE A 138 6.76 -11.80 -10.24
C ILE A 138 6.05 -13.13 -10.51
N ARG A 139 4.96 -13.35 -9.77
CA ARG A 139 3.99 -14.41 -10.01
C ARG A 139 2.68 -13.81 -10.51
N PHE A 140 2.07 -14.45 -11.49
CA PHE A 140 0.75 -14.04 -11.98
C PHE A 140 -0.37 -14.87 -11.35
N ALA A 141 -1.47 -14.19 -11.02
CA ALA A 141 -2.74 -14.83 -10.67
C ALA A 141 -3.78 -14.40 -11.71
N GLU A 142 -4.50 -15.36 -12.29
CA GLU A 142 -5.55 -15.07 -13.26
C GLU A 142 -6.86 -14.75 -12.55
N ASN A 143 -7.50 -13.65 -12.91
CA ASN A 143 -8.90 -13.37 -12.56
C ASN A 143 -9.79 -13.62 -13.79
N PRO A 144 -10.42 -14.79 -13.91
CA PRO A 144 -11.31 -15.08 -15.03
C PRO A 144 -12.62 -14.28 -15.01
N SER A 145 -12.98 -13.68 -13.87
CA SER A 145 -14.22 -12.92 -13.67
C SER A 145 -14.02 -11.40 -13.78
N TYR A 146 -12.87 -10.95 -14.32
CA TYR A 146 -12.53 -9.53 -14.42
C TYR A 146 -13.54 -8.68 -15.20
N ASN A 147 -14.32 -9.29 -16.08
CA ASN A 147 -15.35 -8.65 -16.92
C ASN A 147 -16.78 -8.84 -16.39
N GLU A 148 -16.99 -9.69 -15.39
CA GLU A 148 -18.30 -10.02 -14.81
C GLU A 148 -18.49 -9.48 -13.40
N ALA A 149 -17.39 -9.12 -12.73
CA ALA A 149 -17.37 -8.66 -11.36
C ALA A 149 -16.42 -7.46 -11.22
N ASN A 150 -16.66 -6.66 -10.20
CA ASN A 150 -15.78 -5.58 -9.78
C ASN A 150 -14.50 -6.15 -9.12
N ASN A 151 -13.60 -5.29 -8.66
CA ASN A 151 -12.24 -5.68 -8.25
C ASN A 151 -12.18 -6.64 -7.04
N ILE A 152 -13.29 -6.87 -6.31
CA ILE A 152 -13.42 -7.95 -5.32
C ILE A 152 -13.13 -9.34 -5.93
N SER A 153 -13.42 -9.55 -7.21
CA SER A 153 -13.06 -10.79 -7.92
C SER A 153 -11.54 -10.99 -8.00
N SER A 154 -10.78 -9.92 -8.18
CA SER A 154 -9.32 -9.98 -8.16
C SER A 154 -8.82 -10.31 -6.76
N ALA A 155 -9.40 -9.71 -5.73
CA ALA A 155 -9.07 -10.03 -4.34
C ALA A 155 -9.42 -11.48 -3.98
N MET A 156 -10.53 -12.03 -4.50
CA MET A 156 -10.90 -13.45 -4.32
C MET A 156 -9.82 -14.43 -4.79
N CYS A 157 -9.18 -14.13 -5.93
CA CYS A 157 -8.11 -14.96 -6.50
C CYS A 157 -6.87 -15.06 -5.60
N VAL A 158 -6.63 -14.04 -4.77
CA VAL A 158 -5.43 -13.92 -3.92
C VAL A 158 -5.75 -13.78 -2.44
N ARG A 159 -6.99 -14.08 -2.02
CA ARG A 159 -7.49 -13.82 -0.65
C ARG A 159 -6.65 -14.48 0.44
N TYR A 160 -6.03 -15.63 0.15
CA TYR A 160 -5.14 -16.34 1.09
C TYR A 160 -3.74 -15.73 1.21
N LEU A 161 -3.41 -14.74 0.37
CA LEU A 161 -2.12 -14.06 0.35
C LEU A 161 -2.15 -12.72 1.09
N MET A 162 -3.25 -12.31 1.72
CA MET A 162 -3.36 -10.95 2.30
C MET A 162 -2.53 -10.72 3.59
N GLN A 163 -1.91 -11.76 4.17
CA GLN A 163 -1.14 -11.64 5.42
C GLN A 163 0.23 -10.97 5.21
N ASN A 164 0.54 -9.94 5.99
CA ASN A 164 1.78 -9.14 5.89
C ASN A 164 2.04 -8.65 4.45
N ALA A 165 0.97 -8.18 3.81
CA ALA A 165 0.94 -7.85 2.39
C ALA A 165 0.67 -6.37 2.18
N TYR A 166 1.39 -5.76 1.25
CA TYR A 166 0.83 -4.62 0.54
C TYR A 166 -0.19 -5.09 -0.50
N VAL A 167 -1.26 -4.32 -0.68
CA VAL A 167 -2.19 -4.44 -1.82
C VAL A 167 -2.22 -3.09 -2.53
N PHE A 168 -2.00 -3.13 -3.83
CA PHE A 168 -1.90 -1.98 -4.73
C PHE A 168 -2.98 -2.05 -5.81
N ASP A 169 -3.67 -0.95 -6.03
CA ASP A 169 -4.24 -0.66 -7.34
C ASP A 169 -3.10 -0.33 -8.30
N ALA A 170 -3.06 -1.01 -9.44
CA ALA A 170 -1.89 -1.04 -10.31
C ALA A 170 -1.80 0.15 -11.28
N ASP A 171 -2.70 1.13 -11.16
CA ASP A 171 -2.86 2.31 -12.01
C ASP A 171 -2.42 3.61 -11.34
N LEU A 172 -1.58 3.50 -10.33
CA LEU A 172 -0.95 4.61 -9.62
C LEU A 172 0.45 4.87 -10.16
N VAL A 173 0.84 6.15 -10.21
CA VAL A 173 2.23 6.57 -10.45
C VAL A 173 2.79 7.08 -9.12
N LEU A 174 3.79 6.37 -8.62
CA LEU A 174 4.47 6.72 -7.38
C LEU A 174 5.69 7.61 -7.67
N SER A 175 5.62 8.87 -7.24
CA SER A 175 6.73 9.82 -7.32
C SER A 175 7.66 9.72 -6.11
N ASN A 176 7.12 9.40 -4.93
CA ASN A 176 7.88 9.25 -3.69
C ASN A 176 7.99 7.75 -3.29
N PRO A 177 9.11 7.07 -3.63
CA PRO A 177 9.29 5.66 -3.31
C PRO A 177 9.38 5.39 -1.80
N ASP A 178 9.66 6.40 -0.96
CA ASP A 178 9.75 6.24 0.49
C ASP A 178 8.40 5.93 1.15
N LEU A 179 7.29 6.11 0.43
CA LEU A 179 5.99 5.63 0.88
C LEU A 179 5.93 4.10 0.97
N ILE A 180 6.75 3.36 0.23
CA ILE A 180 6.82 1.90 0.37
C ILE A 180 7.95 1.59 1.34
N THR A 181 7.66 0.84 2.41
CA THR A 181 8.65 0.57 3.46
C THR A 181 8.74 -0.92 3.75
N LYS A 182 9.93 -1.35 4.16
CA LYS A 182 10.24 -2.74 4.52
C LYS A 182 9.44 -3.28 5.70
N TYR A 183 9.10 -2.40 6.65
CA TYR A 183 8.34 -2.75 7.85
C TYR A 183 7.11 -1.86 8.00
N GLN A 184 6.04 -2.42 8.54
CA GLN A 184 4.76 -1.74 8.76
C GLN A 184 4.20 -2.09 10.14
N TYR A 185 3.85 -1.08 10.93
CA TYR A 185 3.45 -1.27 12.34
C TYR A 185 2.09 -1.95 12.49
N THR A 186 1.13 -1.57 11.65
CA THR A 186 -0.27 -2.02 11.69
C THR A 186 -0.89 -1.88 10.31
N SER A 187 -2.03 -2.53 10.09
CA SER A 187 -2.79 -2.39 8.85
C SER A 187 -3.16 -0.93 8.61
N ASN A 188 -2.93 -0.45 7.40
CA ASN A 188 -3.13 0.95 7.04
C ASN A 188 -3.46 1.16 5.57
N TYR A 189 -3.98 2.34 5.23
CA TYR A 189 -4.16 2.84 3.86
C TYR A 189 -3.46 4.17 3.68
N LEU A 190 -2.94 4.42 2.49
CA LEU A 190 -2.52 5.77 2.11
C LEU A 190 -3.73 6.67 1.88
N GLY A 191 -3.60 7.92 2.32
CA GLY A 191 -4.54 8.96 1.96
C GLY A 191 -3.97 10.36 2.14
N VAL A 192 -4.50 11.31 1.37
CA VAL A 192 -4.09 12.73 1.43
C VAL A 192 -5.12 13.51 2.24
N PRO A 193 -4.74 14.20 3.33
CA PRO A 193 -5.68 15.04 4.06
C PRO A 193 -6.17 16.19 3.17
N VAL A 194 -7.49 16.34 3.05
CA VAL A 194 -8.12 17.35 2.21
C VAL A 194 -9.30 18.01 2.93
N GLU A 195 -9.51 19.30 2.66
CA GLU A 195 -10.72 20.00 3.12
C GLU A 195 -11.96 19.44 2.42
N ARG A 196 -11.83 19.04 1.15
CA ARG A 196 -12.91 18.42 0.37
C ARG A 196 -12.36 17.54 -0.75
N THR A 197 -13.05 16.44 -1.03
CA THR A 197 -12.93 15.68 -2.27
C THR A 197 -14.32 15.20 -2.70
N ASP A 198 -14.51 14.95 -4.00
CA ASP A 198 -15.70 14.30 -4.54
C ASP A 198 -15.42 12.81 -4.88
N ASP A 199 -14.23 12.31 -4.55
CA ASP A 199 -13.77 10.93 -4.78
C ASP A 199 -13.86 10.06 -3.51
N TRP A 200 -13.43 8.80 -3.60
CA TRP A 200 -13.26 7.92 -2.44
C TRP A 200 -12.38 8.59 -1.38
N CYS A 201 -12.88 8.55 -0.15
CA CYS A 201 -12.21 9.15 0.98
C CYS A 201 -12.50 8.40 2.28
N PHE A 202 -11.63 8.65 3.26
CA PHE A 202 -11.75 8.13 4.62
C PHE A 202 -12.13 9.24 5.61
N GLU A 203 -13.16 8.99 6.40
CA GLU A 203 -13.34 9.68 7.68
C GLU A 203 -12.52 8.93 8.74
N THR A 204 -11.88 9.66 9.64
CA THR A 204 -10.99 9.06 10.65
C THR A 204 -11.24 9.60 12.06
N LYS A 205 -10.93 8.78 13.06
CA LYS A 205 -10.86 9.17 14.47
C LYS A 205 -9.56 8.66 15.07
N ASN A 206 -8.71 9.57 15.56
CA ASN A 206 -7.36 9.24 16.06
C ASN A 206 -6.56 8.41 15.04
N ASN A 207 -6.57 8.84 13.77
CA ASN A 207 -5.97 8.17 12.61
C ASN A 207 -6.54 6.80 12.25
N VAL A 208 -7.55 6.28 12.95
CA VAL A 208 -8.24 5.04 12.56
C VAL A 208 -9.36 5.38 11.59
N ILE A 209 -9.43 4.67 10.47
CA ILE A 209 -10.50 4.80 9.48
C ILE A 209 -11.81 4.32 10.12
N THR A 210 -12.80 5.20 10.15
CA THR A 210 -14.12 4.93 10.73
C THR A 210 -15.22 4.87 9.68
N LYS A 211 -14.93 5.29 8.45
CA LYS A 211 -15.85 5.20 7.31
C LYS A 211 -15.08 5.40 6.01
N MET A 212 -15.46 4.65 4.99
CA MET A 212 -15.08 4.88 3.59
C MET A 212 -16.33 5.33 2.83
N THR A 213 -16.22 6.38 2.02
CA THR A 213 -17.34 6.95 1.26
C THR A 213 -16.84 7.68 0.03
N ILE A 214 -17.70 7.88 -0.96
CA ILE A 214 -17.45 8.79 -2.08
C ILE A 214 -17.90 10.18 -1.66
N GLY A 215 -16.99 11.15 -1.79
CA GLY A 215 -17.22 12.54 -1.45
C GLY A 215 -17.19 12.80 0.06
N GLY A 216 -16.44 13.81 0.47
CA GLY A 216 -16.27 14.13 1.88
C GLY A 216 -15.66 15.50 2.13
N ILE A 217 -15.81 15.98 3.37
CA ILE A 217 -15.18 17.21 3.86
C ILE A 217 -14.31 16.87 5.08
N ASN A 218 -13.19 17.57 5.25
CA ASN A 218 -12.21 17.32 6.31
C ASN A 218 -11.87 15.83 6.47
N CYS A 219 -11.51 15.21 5.35
CA CYS A 219 -11.33 13.77 5.21
C CYS A 219 -9.97 13.47 4.56
N TYR A 220 -9.68 12.20 4.32
CA TYR A 220 -8.50 11.78 3.57
C TYR A 220 -8.94 11.26 2.20
N HIS A 221 -8.51 11.90 1.11
CA HIS A 221 -8.64 11.35 -0.23
C HIS A 221 -7.86 10.03 -0.30
N MET A 222 -8.53 8.96 -0.73
CA MET A 222 -8.00 7.60 -0.72
C MET A 222 -7.07 7.37 -1.91
N TYR A 223 -5.96 6.68 -1.67
CA TYR A 223 -5.20 6.03 -2.73
C TYR A 223 -5.20 4.52 -2.50
N GLY A 224 -5.26 3.76 -3.59
CA GLY A 224 -5.25 2.29 -3.62
C GLY A 224 -3.93 1.66 -3.19
N VAL A 225 -3.34 2.10 -2.07
CA VAL A 225 -2.15 1.51 -1.46
C VAL A 225 -2.44 1.22 -0.01
N SER A 226 -2.52 -0.07 0.32
CA SER A 226 -2.80 -0.53 1.68
C SER A 226 -1.83 -1.60 2.13
N TYR A 227 -1.63 -1.69 3.44
CA TYR A 227 -0.91 -2.79 4.08
C TYR A 227 -1.84 -3.52 5.05
N TRP A 228 -1.71 -4.84 5.07
CA TRP A 228 -2.45 -5.73 5.96
C TRP A 228 -1.49 -6.58 6.77
N ASN A 229 -1.56 -6.48 8.10
CA ASN A 229 -0.75 -7.31 8.99
C ASN A 229 -1.20 -8.78 8.93
N ALA A 230 -0.47 -9.67 9.61
CA ALA A 230 -0.78 -11.10 9.65
C ALA A 230 -2.22 -11.42 10.12
N GLU A 231 -2.71 -10.72 11.14
CA GLU A 231 -4.02 -10.99 11.74
C GLU A 231 -5.16 -10.52 10.82
N ASP A 232 -5.11 -9.27 10.37
CA ASP A 232 -6.13 -8.69 9.50
C ASP A 232 -6.14 -9.35 8.12
N GLY A 233 -4.96 -9.64 7.56
CA GLY A 233 -4.84 -10.39 6.31
C GLY A 233 -5.40 -11.80 6.40
N ALA A 234 -5.31 -12.46 7.55
CA ALA A 234 -5.91 -13.79 7.75
C ALA A 234 -7.45 -13.71 7.81
N LYS A 235 -8.00 -12.71 8.50
CA LYS A 235 -9.46 -12.45 8.53
C LYS A 235 -10.01 -12.11 7.14
N LEU A 236 -9.28 -11.27 6.39
CA LEU A 236 -9.68 -10.86 5.04
C LEU A 236 -9.95 -12.05 4.12
N ALA A 237 -9.19 -13.14 4.22
CA ALA A 237 -9.39 -14.30 3.39
C ALA A 237 -10.84 -14.83 3.46
N GLY A 238 -11.40 -14.94 4.67
CA GLY A 238 -12.79 -15.36 4.88
C GLY A 238 -13.79 -14.26 4.59
N HIS A 239 -13.49 -13.01 4.97
CA HIS A 239 -14.43 -11.90 4.81
C HIS A 239 -14.64 -11.54 3.34
N ILE A 240 -13.58 -11.58 2.52
CA ILE A 240 -13.68 -11.36 1.06
C ILE A 240 -14.61 -12.41 0.45
N GLU A 241 -14.43 -13.68 0.79
CA GLU A 241 -15.30 -14.78 0.32
C GLU A 241 -16.76 -14.60 0.77
N GLN A 242 -16.96 -14.19 2.02
CA GLN A 242 -18.29 -13.93 2.54
C GLN A 242 -19.00 -12.77 1.83
N VAL A 243 -18.32 -11.65 1.56
CA VAL A 243 -18.93 -10.52 0.82
C VAL A 243 -19.15 -10.91 -0.64
N TYR A 244 -18.17 -11.56 -1.28
CA TYR A 244 -18.25 -11.93 -2.69
C TYR A 244 -19.45 -12.82 -3.00
N ASN A 245 -19.77 -13.76 -2.12
CA ASN A 245 -20.85 -14.73 -2.30
C ASN A 245 -22.25 -14.20 -1.90
N GLN A 246 -22.36 -12.99 -1.36
CA GLN A 246 -23.65 -12.38 -1.05
C GLN A 246 -24.35 -11.83 -2.31
N PRO A 247 -25.69 -11.67 -2.29
CA PRO A 247 -26.39 -10.95 -3.34
C PRO A 247 -25.83 -9.53 -3.51
N GLY A 248 -25.44 -9.16 -4.72
CA GLY A 248 -24.80 -7.87 -4.98
C GLY A 248 -23.33 -7.78 -4.51
N GLY A 249 -22.72 -8.90 -4.17
CA GLY A 249 -21.34 -8.99 -3.67
C GLY A 249 -20.29 -8.85 -4.77
N LYS A 250 -20.59 -9.33 -5.99
CA LYS A 250 -19.68 -9.28 -7.14
C LYS A 250 -19.46 -7.85 -7.65
N GLU A 251 -20.38 -6.94 -7.38
CA GLU A 251 -20.34 -5.54 -7.78
C GLU A 251 -19.53 -4.66 -6.82
N ARG A 252 -19.07 -5.22 -5.69
CA ARG A 252 -18.36 -4.47 -4.64
C ARG A 252 -16.87 -4.29 -4.94
N TYR A 253 -16.32 -3.21 -4.40
CA TYR A 253 -14.89 -3.05 -4.31
C TYR A 253 -14.34 -3.89 -3.14
N TRP A 254 -13.16 -4.48 -3.30
CA TRP A 254 -12.56 -5.30 -2.25
C TRP A 254 -12.24 -4.47 -0.99
N ASP A 255 -11.92 -3.19 -1.14
CA ASP A 255 -11.65 -2.25 -0.05
C ASP A 255 -12.85 -2.14 0.91
N GLN A 256 -14.07 -2.25 0.38
CA GLN A 256 -15.31 -2.19 1.17
C GLN A 256 -15.40 -3.35 2.18
N VAL A 257 -14.75 -4.49 1.93
CA VAL A 257 -14.85 -5.67 2.80
C VAL A 257 -14.47 -5.31 4.23
N ALA A 258 -13.27 -4.75 4.43
CA ALA A 258 -12.80 -4.36 5.75
C ALA A 258 -13.24 -2.95 6.17
N LEU A 259 -13.45 -2.03 5.21
CA LEU A 259 -13.70 -0.61 5.50
C LEU A 259 -15.19 -0.23 5.51
N GLU A 260 -16.10 -1.15 5.19
CA GLU A 260 -17.54 -0.93 5.22
C GLU A 260 -18.29 -2.12 5.85
N PHE A 261 -18.16 -3.32 5.28
CA PHE A 261 -18.94 -4.49 5.70
C PHE A 261 -18.53 -5.03 7.07
N PHE A 262 -17.23 -5.04 7.36
CA PHE A 262 -16.67 -5.60 8.59
C PHE A 262 -15.89 -4.59 9.43
N ILE A 263 -16.16 -3.29 9.27
CA ILE A 263 -15.35 -2.21 9.87
C ILE A 263 -15.16 -2.32 11.39
N LYS A 264 -16.10 -2.96 12.11
CA LYS A 264 -16.00 -3.17 13.56
C LYS A 264 -14.96 -4.22 13.96
N GLU A 265 -14.52 -5.06 13.03
CA GLU A 265 -13.55 -6.15 13.23
C GLU A 265 -12.13 -5.78 12.80
N TYR A 266 -11.96 -4.58 12.24
CA TYR A 266 -10.67 -4.08 11.78
C TYR A 266 -10.33 -2.77 12.48
N ARG A 267 -9.04 -2.55 12.66
CA ARG A 267 -8.49 -1.27 13.12
C ARG A 267 -7.44 -0.79 12.14
N VAL A 268 -7.91 -0.30 10.99
CA VAL A 268 -7.05 0.19 9.90
C VAL A 268 -6.74 1.66 10.13
N GLU A 269 -5.45 2.02 10.09
CA GLU A 269 -5.03 3.41 10.21
C GLU A 269 -4.95 4.09 8.83
N VAL A 270 -5.14 5.40 8.79
CA VAL A 270 -4.68 6.19 7.65
C VAL A 270 -3.20 6.51 7.82
N ARG A 271 -2.44 6.38 6.75
CA ARG A 271 -1.05 6.80 6.65
C ARG A 271 -0.99 8.00 5.68
N PRO A 272 -0.76 9.21 6.19
CA PRO A 272 -0.80 10.41 5.35
C PRO A 272 0.26 10.40 4.25
N CYS A 273 -0.11 10.93 3.09
CA CYS A 273 0.77 11.30 1.98
C CYS A 273 0.30 12.62 1.37
N SER A 274 0.93 13.06 0.28
CA SER A 274 0.56 14.26 -0.48
C SER A 274 0.31 13.94 -1.95
N PHE A 275 -0.37 14.85 -2.65
CA PHE A 275 -0.58 14.75 -4.10
C PHE A 275 0.73 14.78 -4.93
N ASP A 276 1.83 15.26 -4.34
CA ASP A 276 3.15 15.22 -4.99
C ASP A 276 3.81 13.84 -4.89
N ASP A 277 3.38 13.01 -3.91
CA ASP A 277 3.98 11.71 -3.66
C ASP A 277 3.44 10.62 -4.58
N ILE A 278 2.15 10.68 -4.90
CA ILE A 278 1.42 9.65 -5.64
C ILE A 278 0.27 10.29 -6.41
N ILE A 279 0.06 9.82 -7.63
CA ILE A 279 -1.05 10.26 -8.47
C ILE A 279 -1.77 9.05 -9.05
N GLU A 280 -3.08 9.17 -9.21
CA GLU A 280 -3.91 8.22 -9.96
C GLU A 280 -4.16 8.77 -11.35
N ILE A 281 -4.04 7.92 -12.38
CA ILE A 281 -4.35 8.32 -13.76
C ILE A 281 -5.71 7.76 -14.13
N ASP A 282 -6.76 8.53 -13.91
CA ASP A 282 -8.14 8.04 -14.08
C ASP A 282 -8.65 8.03 -15.50
N ALA A 283 -8.25 9.02 -16.30
CA ALA A 283 -8.74 9.21 -17.65
C ALA A 283 -7.65 9.71 -18.60
N TYR A 284 -7.92 9.57 -19.90
CA TYR A 284 -6.99 10.02 -20.94
C TYR A 284 -6.62 11.51 -20.84
N LYS A 285 -7.52 12.36 -20.33
CA LYS A 285 -7.26 13.78 -20.09
C LYS A 285 -6.16 14.01 -19.05
N ASP A 286 -6.08 13.17 -18.02
CA ASP A 286 -5.12 13.30 -16.92
C ASP A 286 -3.74 12.92 -17.44
N LEU A 287 -3.68 11.88 -18.28
CA LEU A 287 -2.46 11.47 -18.99
C LEU A 287 -1.90 12.61 -19.86
N LYS A 288 -2.75 13.29 -20.65
CA LYS A 288 -2.33 14.45 -21.46
C LYS A 288 -1.85 15.64 -20.64
N ALA A 289 -2.46 15.87 -19.47
CA ALA A 289 -2.08 16.97 -18.59
C ALA A 289 -0.68 16.76 -18.01
N ILE A 290 -0.24 15.51 -17.86
CA ILE A 290 1.00 15.14 -17.17
C ILE A 290 2.12 14.77 -18.15
N ASP A 291 1.78 14.31 -19.36
CA ASP A 291 2.73 13.91 -20.39
C ASP A 291 2.30 14.43 -21.77
N SER A 292 3.07 15.39 -22.29
CA SER A 292 2.81 16.04 -23.57
C SER A 292 3.02 15.13 -24.79
N SER A 293 3.60 13.93 -24.63
CA SER A 293 3.71 12.95 -25.73
C SER A 293 2.36 12.38 -26.18
N TYR A 294 1.30 12.60 -25.41
CA TYR A 294 -0.09 12.21 -25.73
C TYR A 294 -0.93 13.34 -26.36
N CYS A 295 -0.31 14.48 -26.67
CA CYS A 295 -0.95 15.65 -27.27
C CYS A 295 -0.83 15.68 -28.79
#